data_AF-A0A0N0LGY7-F1
#
_entry.id   AF-A0A0N0LGY7-F1
#
_cell.length_a   1.000
_cell.length_b   1.000
_cell.length_c   1.000
_cell.angle_alpha   90.00
_cell.angle_beta   90.00
_cell.angle_gamma   90.00
#
_symmetry.space_group_name_H-M   'P 1'
#
loop_
_entity.id
_entity.type
_entity.pdbx_description
1 polymer ?
#
loop_
_entity_poly.entity_id
_entity_poly.type
_entity_poly.pdbx_seq_one_letter_code
_entity_poly.pdbx_strand_id
1 'polypeptide(L)'
;MSTIDKNILKNGSLPTDANDSIDLMSKSFVAHESVVIDITPLKCRNTLKGIILENENKQFARFLWQKNTLPDGTAKTGYFKESVNELGVTIAHNEGSITITNGGASQYLKAELKV
;
A
#
# COMPACT_ATOMS: atom_id res chain seq x y z
N MET A 1 -21.22 -2.97 -14.23
CA MET A 1 -20.97 -1.97 -13.17
C MET A 1 -20.41 -2.72 -11.97
N SER A 2 -19.10 -2.70 -11.77
CA SER A 2 -18.45 -3.42 -10.67
C SER A 2 -18.60 -2.59 -9.40
N THR A 3 -19.36 -3.11 -8.44
CA THR A 3 -19.60 -2.49 -7.15
C THR A 3 -18.31 -2.52 -6.36
N ILE A 4 -17.69 -1.36 -6.12
CA ILE A 4 -16.66 -1.20 -5.10
C ILE A 4 -17.28 -1.66 -3.77
N ASP A 5 -16.62 -2.61 -3.12
CA ASP A 5 -17.11 -3.23 -1.89
C ASP A 5 -17.25 -2.17 -0.79
N LYS A 6 -18.50 -1.91 -0.38
CA LYS A 6 -18.86 -0.87 0.61
C LYS A 6 -18.43 -1.23 2.05
N ASN A 7 -17.61 -2.26 2.23
CA ASN A 7 -17.20 -2.76 3.55
C ASN A 7 -15.88 -2.17 4.08
N ILE A 8 -15.19 -1.31 3.32
CA ILE A 8 -13.95 -0.67 3.81
C ILE A 8 -14.21 0.40 4.90
N LEU A 9 -15.47 0.82 5.12
CA LEU A 9 -15.80 1.98 5.99
C LEU A 9 -16.76 1.69 7.16
N LYS A 10 -17.12 0.43 7.46
CA LYS A 10 -18.25 0.18 8.38
C LYS A 10 -17.98 0.23 9.89
N ASN A 11 -16.75 0.32 10.37
CA ASN A 11 -16.51 0.50 11.80
C ASN A 11 -15.59 1.69 12.01
N GLY A 12 -16.14 2.80 12.51
CA GLY A 12 -15.44 4.03 12.84
C GLY A 12 -14.48 3.93 14.02
N SER A 13 -13.76 2.81 14.14
CA SER A 13 -12.63 2.66 15.04
C SER A 13 -11.37 2.63 14.18
N LEU A 14 -10.51 3.61 14.41
CA LEU A 14 -9.13 3.53 13.91
C LEU A 14 -8.54 2.21 14.40
N PRO A 15 -7.67 1.58 13.61
CA PRO A 15 -6.96 0.41 14.08
C PRO A 15 -6.10 0.80 15.29
N THR A 16 -6.36 0.18 16.45
CA THR A 16 -5.79 0.54 17.76
C THR A 16 -4.59 -0.33 18.16
N ASP A 17 -4.27 -1.37 17.39
CA ASP A 17 -3.25 -2.35 17.76
C ASP A 17 -2.07 -2.35 16.78
N ALA A 18 -0.88 -2.61 17.30
CA ALA A 18 0.39 -2.49 16.57
C ALA A 18 0.57 -3.45 15.36
N ASN A 19 -0.46 -4.19 14.96
CA ASN A 19 -0.44 -5.17 13.85
C ASN A 19 -1.58 -4.99 12.83
N ASP A 20 -2.29 -3.86 12.88
CA ASP A 20 -3.44 -3.67 12.01
C ASP A 20 -3.05 -3.52 10.53
N SER A 21 -3.93 -4.03 9.66
CA SER A 21 -3.77 -3.95 8.21
C SER A 21 -5.05 -3.67 7.46
N ILE A 22 -4.93 -2.95 6.35
CA ILE A 22 -6.02 -2.56 5.47
C ILE A 22 -5.78 -3.24 4.11
N ASP A 23 -6.74 -4.04 3.63
CA ASP A 23 -6.71 -4.56 2.27
C ASP A 23 -6.86 -3.39 1.29
N LEU A 24 -5.88 -3.22 0.40
CA LEU A 24 -5.89 -2.14 -0.60
C LEU A 24 -6.50 -2.60 -1.91
N MET A 25 -6.16 -3.80 -2.37
CA MET A 25 -6.65 -4.35 -3.62
C MET A 25 -6.41 -5.86 -3.74
N SER A 26 -7.16 -6.51 -4.64
CA SER A 26 -6.88 -7.86 -5.11
C SER A 26 -7.38 -8.01 -6.56
N LYS A 27 -6.46 -8.16 -7.52
CA LYS A 27 -6.80 -8.30 -8.95
C LYS A 27 -5.63 -8.84 -9.78
N SER A 28 -5.94 -9.30 -10.99
CA SER A 28 -4.95 -9.58 -12.02
C SER A 28 -4.43 -8.29 -12.66
N PHE A 29 -3.12 -8.26 -12.92
CA PHE A 29 -2.44 -7.22 -13.66
C PHE A 29 -1.80 -7.80 -14.93
N VAL A 30 -1.82 -7.05 -16.02
CA VAL A 30 -0.92 -7.28 -17.15
C VAL A 30 0.45 -6.64 -16.88
N ALA A 31 1.46 -6.98 -17.68
CA ALA A 31 2.79 -6.39 -17.55
C ALA A 31 2.73 -4.85 -17.59
N HIS A 32 3.42 -4.20 -16.65
CA HIS A 32 3.50 -2.75 -16.50
C HIS A 32 2.18 -2.00 -16.26
N GLU A 33 1.08 -2.71 -16.00
CA GLU A 33 -0.18 -2.06 -15.61
C GLU A 33 -0.04 -1.41 -14.23
N SER A 34 -0.60 -0.20 -14.08
CA SER A 34 -0.64 0.52 -12.81
C SER A 34 -2.05 0.64 -12.27
N VAL A 35 -2.15 0.70 -10.94
CA VAL A 35 -3.36 1.11 -10.23
C VAL A 35 -3.03 2.26 -9.29
N VAL A 36 -3.95 3.21 -9.15
CA VAL A 36 -3.88 4.30 -8.18
C VAL A 36 -4.91 4.04 -7.10
N ILE A 37 -4.48 4.15 -5.85
CA ILE A 37 -5.30 3.87 -4.66
C ILE A 37 -5.24 5.11 -3.77
N ASP A 38 -6.38 5.76 -3.58
CA ASP A 38 -6.49 6.91 -2.69
C ASP A 38 -6.37 6.48 -1.21
N ILE A 39 -5.57 7.22 -0.44
CA ILE A 39 -5.32 6.98 0.99
C ILE A 39 -5.69 8.17 1.89
N THR A 40 -6.48 9.13 1.37
CA THR A 40 -6.97 10.30 2.12
C THR A 40 -8.39 10.06 2.67
N PRO A 41 -8.75 10.35 3.95
CA PRO A 41 -7.99 10.90 5.08
C PRO A 41 -7.78 9.83 6.17
N LEU A 42 -6.81 8.94 6.00
CA LEU A 42 -6.38 8.11 7.11
C LEU A 42 -5.55 8.98 8.06
N LYS A 43 -5.99 9.11 9.32
CA LYS A 43 -5.16 9.56 10.46
C LYS A 43 -3.87 8.71 10.61
N CYS A 44 -3.71 7.67 9.79
CA CYS A 44 -2.60 6.75 9.71
C CYS A 44 -1.31 7.32 9.08
N ARG A 45 -1.25 8.56 8.56
CA ARG A 45 0.03 9.08 8.00
C ARG A 45 1.22 8.93 8.97
N ASN A 46 0.97 9.06 10.28
CA ASN A 46 1.97 8.86 11.31
C ASN A 46 2.15 7.40 11.75
N THR A 47 1.22 6.52 11.39
CA THR A 47 1.19 5.12 11.80
C THR A 47 1.59 4.16 10.67
N LEU A 48 1.64 4.61 9.40
CA LEU A 48 2.10 3.79 8.27
C LEU A 48 3.40 3.05 8.60
N LYS A 49 3.39 1.72 8.39
CA LYS A 49 4.54 0.84 8.60
C LYS A 49 5.08 0.28 7.29
N GLY A 50 4.21 -0.06 6.35
CA GLY A 50 4.63 -0.65 5.09
C GLY A 50 3.49 -1.17 4.23
N ILE A 51 3.84 -1.70 3.06
CA ILE A 51 2.93 -2.41 2.15
C ILE A 51 3.50 -3.79 1.91
N ILE A 52 2.63 -4.79 1.91
CA ILE A 52 2.94 -6.16 1.50
C ILE A 52 2.07 -6.49 0.29
N LEU A 53 2.69 -7.01 -0.76
CA LEU A 53 2.02 -7.60 -1.91
C LEU A 53 2.37 -9.07 -1.98
N GLU A 54 1.39 -9.90 -2.28
CA GLU A 54 1.56 -11.35 -2.49
C GLU A 54 0.87 -11.75 -3.79
N ASN A 55 1.49 -12.67 -4.55
CA ASN A 55 0.86 -13.30 -5.71
C ASN A 55 0.38 -14.73 -5.39
N GLU A 56 -0.27 -15.38 -6.35
CA GLU A 56 -0.79 -16.76 -6.18
C GLU A 56 0.30 -17.79 -5.89
N ASN A 57 1.54 -17.53 -6.30
CA ASN A 57 2.69 -18.40 -6.09
C ASN A 57 3.37 -18.19 -4.72
N LYS A 58 2.77 -17.41 -3.81
CA LYS A 58 3.34 -17.06 -2.49
C LYS A 58 4.64 -16.27 -2.56
N GLN A 59 4.97 -15.72 -3.72
CA GLN A 59 6.04 -14.73 -3.84
C GLN A 59 5.52 -13.39 -3.31
N PHE A 60 6.41 -12.57 -2.77
CA PHE A 60 5.99 -11.32 -2.17
C PHE A 60 6.92 -10.13 -2.46
N ALA A 61 6.35 -8.94 -2.34
CA ALA A 61 7.08 -7.70 -2.27
C ALA A 61 6.70 -6.97 -0.98
N ARG A 62 7.70 -6.46 -0.26
CA ARG A 62 7.54 -5.71 0.99
C ARG A 62 8.26 -4.38 0.88
N PHE A 63 7.50 -3.32 1.13
CA PHE A 63 8.00 -1.95 1.19
C PHE A 63 7.74 -1.35 2.57
N LEU A 64 8.75 -0.76 3.19
CA LEU A 64 8.65 -0.16 4.51
C LEU A 64 8.44 1.35 4.38
N TRP A 65 7.56 1.91 5.20
CA TRP A 65 7.34 3.34 5.23
C TRP A 65 8.54 4.04 5.88
N GLN A 66 9.14 4.99 5.15
CA GLN A 66 10.21 5.82 5.65
C GLN A 66 9.71 7.27 5.74
N LYS A 67 9.67 7.79 6.97
CA LYS A 67 9.29 9.17 7.26
C LYS A 67 10.39 10.12 6.81
N ASN A 68 10.00 11.20 6.12
CA ASN A 68 10.88 12.34 5.87
C ASN A 68 10.70 13.33 7.03
N THR A 69 11.58 13.21 8.03
CA THR A 69 11.60 14.08 9.20
C THR A 69 12.41 15.34 8.88
N LEU A 70 11.80 16.50 9.06
CA LEU A 70 12.49 17.78 8.97
C LEU A 70 13.42 17.98 10.18
N PRO A 71 14.43 18.87 10.10
CA PRO A 71 15.36 19.14 11.22
C PRO A 71 14.69 19.57 12.53
N ASP A 72 13.46 20.10 12.46
CA ASP A 72 12.64 20.48 13.61
C ASP A 72 11.85 19.30 14.23
N GLY A 73 12.07 18.08 13.74
CA GLY A 73 11.41 16.86 14.21
C GLY A 73 10.01 16.62 13.61
N THR A 74 9.51 17.50 12.73
CA THR A 74 8.20 17.32 12.11
C THR A 74 8.28 16.40 10.89
N ALA A 75 7.40 15.40 10.82
CA ALA A 75 7.25 14.58 9.62
C ALA A 75 6.18 15.21 8.72
N LYS A 76 6.60 15.82 7.60
CA LYS A 76 5.64 16.34 6.59
C LYS A 76 5.20 15.26 5.60
N THR A 77 6.12 14.37 5.23
CA THR A 77 5.91 13.38 4.16
C THR A 77 6.68 12.09 4.44
N GLY A 78 6.61 11.13 3.52
CA GLY A 78 7.46 9.95 3.51
C GLY A 78 7.35 9.22 2.19
N TYR A 79 8.05 8.10 2.09
CA TYR A 79 8.02 7.22 0.93
C TYR A 79 8.13 5.76 1.34
N PHE A 80 7.71 4.86 0.44
CA PHE A 80 7.87 3.43 0.63
C PHE A 80 9.24 3.00 0.12
N LYS A 81 10.11 2.56 1.02
CA LYS A 81 11.42 1.99 0.68
C LYS A 81 11.29 0.50 0.48
N GLU A 82 11.75 0.02 -0.67
CA GLU A 82 11.81 -1.41 -0.97
C GLU A 82 12.68 -2.16 0.05
N SER A 83 12.17 -3.27 0.59
CA SER A 83 12.91 -4.21 1.46
C SER A 83 13.12 -5.56 0.78
N VAL A 84 12.09 -6.09 0.13
CA VAL A 84 12.09 -7.34 -0.65
C VAL A 84 11.16 -7.14 -1.84
N ASN A 85 11.52 -7.63 -3.02
CA ASN A 85 10.67 -7.48 -4.20
C ASN A 85 10.87 -8.63 -5.19
N GLU A 86 10.25 -9.77 -4.91
CA GLU A 86 10.29 -10.95 -5.80
C GLU A 86 9.35 -10.79 -7.00
N LEU A 87 8.43 -9.83 -6.94
CA LEU A 87 7.35 -9.62 -7.90
C LEU A 87 7.72 -8.62 -9.02
N GLY A 88 8.82 -7.87 -8.85
CA GLY A 88 9.24 -6.81 -9.76
C GLY A 88 8.28 -5.62 -9.82
N VAL A 89 7.46 -5.42 -8.78
CA VAL A 89 6.49 -4.32 -8.71
C VAL A 89 7.16 -3.02 -8.28
N THR A 90 6.59 -1.87 -8.61
CA THR A 90 7.06 -0.59 -8.07
C THR A 90 5.93 0.13 -7.34
N ILE A 91 6.30 0.90 -6.30
CA ILE A 91 5.36 1.69 -5.52
C ILE A 91 5.82 3.15 -5.52
N ALA A 92 4.91 4.03 -5.91
CA ALA A 92 5.06 5.47 -5.73
C ALA A 92 4.02 5.97 -4.73
N HIS A 93 4.47 6.78 -3.77
CA HIS A 93 3.58 7.52 -2.88
C HIS A 93 3.48 8.96 -3.38
N ASN A 94 2.25 9.41 -3.63
CA ASN A 94 1.91 10.79 -3.92
C ASN A 94 1.05 11.31 -2.78
N GLU A 95 0.99 12.63 -2.59
CA GLU A 95 0.23 13.21 -1.47
C GLU A 95 -1.25 12.79 -1.50
N GLY A 96 -1.59 11.78 -0.71
CA GLY A 96 -2.95 11.26 -0.60
C GLY A 96 -3.27 10.04 -1.47
N SER A 97 -2.32 9.48 -2.21
CA SER A 97 -2.52 8.25 -2.99
C SER A 97 -1.24 7.38 -3.08
N ILE A 98 -1.43 6.10 -3.36
CA ILE A 98 -0.39 5.13 -3.65
C ILE A 98 -0.61 4.64 -5.08
N THR A 99 0.44 4.68 -5.90
CA THR A 99 0.45 4.05 -7.21
C THR A 99 1.26 2.76 -7.13
N ILE A 100 0.66 1.65 -7.51
CA ILE A 100 1.31 0.35 -7.62
C ILE A 100 1.40 0.01 -9.10
N THR A 101 2.59 -0.29 -9.59
CA THR A 101 2.83 -0.70 -10.98
C THR A 101 3.35 -2.13 -11.00
N ASN A 102 2.72 -2.97 -11.81
CA ASN A 102 3.11 -4.35 -11.98
C ASN A 102 4.48 -4.47 -12.67
N GLY A 103 5.18 -5.58 -12.43
CA GLY A 103 6.42 -5.93 -13.10
C GLY A 103 6.22 -6.30 -14.58
N GLY A 104 7.25 -6.92 -15.17
CA GLY A 104 7.30 -7.23 -16.60
C GLY A 104 6.43 -8.42 -17.06
N ALA A 105 5.70 -9.07 -16.16
CA ALA A 105 4.86 -10.22 -16.48
C ALA A 105 3.47 -10.08 -15.85
N SER A 106 2.45 -10.67 -16.50
CA SER A 106 1.11 -10.72 -15.95
C SER A 106 1.07 -11.56 -14.68
N GLN A 107 0.40 -11.08 -13.63
CA GLN A 107 0.25 -11.78 -12.36
C GLN A 107 -0.95 -11.28 -11.57
N TYR A 108 -1.52 -12.14 -10.73
CA TYR A 108 -2.49 -11.75 -9.72
C TYR A 108 -1.77 -11.17 -8.50
N LEU A 109 -2.26 -10.04 -8.00
CA LEU A 109 -1.69 -9.35 -6.83
C LEU A 109 -2.77 -9.09 -5.79
N LYS A 110 -2.49 -9.47 -4.53
CA LYS A 110 -3.17 -8.96 -3.34
C LYS A 110 -2.25 -7.97 -2.64
N ALA A 111 -2.74 -6.78 -2.28
CA ALA A 111 -1.97 -5.77 -1.57
C ALA A 111 -2.61 -5.38 -0.23
N GLU A 112 -1.78 -5.30 0.81
CA GLU A 112 -2.16 -4.93 2.18
C GLU A 112 -1.30 -3.75 2.68
N LEU A 113 -1.94 -2.73 3.23
CA LEU A 113 -1.30 -1.62 3.93
C LEU A 113 -1.19 -1.95 5.42
N LYS A 114 0.02 -1.89 5.98
CA LYS A 114 0.30 -2.04 7.41
C LYS A 114 0.35 -0.66 8.06
N VAL A 115 -0.42 -0.48 9.14
CA VAL A 115 -0.63 0.81 9.85
C VAL A 115 -0.29 0.73 11.32
#